data_AF-A0A3N6PW40-F1
#
_entry.id   AF-A0A3N6PW40-F1
#
_cell.length_a   1.000
_cell.length_b   1.000
_cell.length_c   1.000
_cell.angle_alpha   90.00
_cell.angle_beta   90.00
_cell.angle_gamma   90.00
#
_symmetry.space_group_name_H-M   'P 1'
#
loop_
_entity.id
_entity.type
_entity.pdbx_description
1 polymer ?
#
loop_
_entity_poly.entity_id
_entity_poly.type
_entity_poly.pdbx_seq_one_letter_code
_entity_poly.pdbx_strand_id
1 'polypeptide(L)'
;MELEDMRREREGLHDGRDIKQMTSTRIYLYLLSQAAFPTGGLYFQNATWVEETKGKHVIVHNNYIIGYDNKMKRFHDFGLWLVDDHAFESPLGKLE
;
A
#
# COMPACT_ATOMS: atom_id res chain seq x y z
N MET A 1 3.19 -37.02 -7.02
CA MET A 1 3.79 -35.77 -6.53
C MET A 1 4.30 -36.10 -5.14
N GLU A 2 5.62 -36.24 -5.03
CA GLU A 2 6.28 -36.88 -3.90
C GLU A 2 6.52 -35.89 -2.75
N LEU A 3 6.60 -36.41 -1.52
CA LEU A 3 6.68 -35.64 -0.27
C LEU A 3 7.85 -34.64 -0.21
N GLU A 4 8.89 -34.83 -1.02
CA GLU A 4 10.03 -33.91 -1.09
C GLU A 4 9.77 -32.64 -1.92
N ASP A 5 8.78 -32.67 -2.83
CA ASP A 5 8.35 -31.46 -3.55
C ASP A 5 7.65 -30.48 -2.60
N MET A 6 6.89 -30.98 -1.61
CA MET A 6 6.25 -30.13 -0.59
C MET A 6 7.26 -29.49 0.38
N ARG A 7 8.44 -30.10 0.54
CA ARG A 7 9.46 -29.60 1.46
C ARG A 7 10.21 -28.40 0.87
N ARG A 8 10.39 -28.38 -0.46
CA ARG A 8 10.99 -27.25 -1.20
C ARG A 8 10.11 -26.00 -1.24
N GLU A 9 8.78 -26.14 -1.20
CA GLU A 9 7.89 -24.98 -1.20
C GLU A 9 7.83 -24.26 0.15
N ARG A 10 8.16 -24.94 1.26
CA ARG A 10 8.15 -24.32 2.60
C ARG A 10 9.41 -23.50 2.94
N GLU A 11 10.52 -23.71 2.25
CA GLU A 11 11.78 -23.00 2.55
C GLU A 11 11.97 -21.70 1.74
N GLY A 12 11.06 -21.37 0.82
CA GLY A 12 11.17 -20.20 -0.07
C GLY A 12 10.61 -18.87 0.45
N LEU A 13 9.98 -18.84 1.63
CA LEU A 13 9.31 -17.63 2.16
C LEU A 13 10.19 -16.87 3.15
N HIS A 14 11.37 -16.41 2.72
CA HIS A 14 12.15 -15.43 3.48
C HIS A 14 12.99 -14.55 2.53
N ASP A 15 12.37 -13.49 2.03
CA ASP A 15 12.96 -12.20 1.61
C ASP A 15 12.20 -11.60 0.41
N GLY A 16 11.00 -11.05 0.66
CA GLY A 16 10.41 -9.88 -0.01
C GLY A 16 10.46 -9.71 -1.54
N ARG A 17 10.77 -10.72 -2.34
CA ARG A 17 10.98 -10.61 -3.80
C ARG A 17 10.34 -11.76 -4.55
N ASP A 18 9.01 -11.77 -4.57
CA ASP A 18 8.25 -12.65 -5.47
C ASP A 18 8.22 -12.04 -6.88
N ILE A 19 9.15 -12.45 -7.74
CA ILE A 19 9.23 -12.04 -9.14
C ILE A 19 8.68 -13.17 -10.02
N LYS A 20 7.43 -13.05 -10.49
CA LYS A 20 6.86 -13.99 -11.46
C LYS A 20 7.19 -13.53 -12.88
N GLN A 21 8.10 -14.23 -13.57
CA GLN A 21 8.41 -13.97 -14.98
C GLN A 21 7.30 -14.50 -15.90
N MET A 22 6.77 -13.65 -16.78
CA MET A 22 5.95 -14.03 -17.94
C MET A 22 6.54 -13.33 -19.18
N THR A 23 6.88 -14.09 -20.22
CA THR A 23 7.45 -13.61 -21.50
C THR A 23 6.30 -13.25 -22.47
N SER A 24 6.31 -12.20 -23.31
CA SER A 24 7.37 -11.54 -24.08
C SER A 24 7.47 -10.00 -23.93
N THR A 25 6.74 -9.40 -22.99
CA THR A 25 7.00 -8.03 -22.52
C THR A 25 7.50 -8.15 -21.08
N ARG A 26 8.65 -7.56 -20.74
CA ARG A 26 9.13 -7.58 -19.36
C ARG A 26 8.20 -6.72 -18.50
N ILE A 27 7.19 -7.35 -17.91
CA ILE A 27 6.31 -6.73 -16.92
C ILE A 27 6.97 -6.96 -15.56
N TYR A 28 7.34 -5.88 -14.89
CA TYR A 28 7.80 -5.93 -13.50
C TYR A 28 6.59 -5.74 -12.59
N LEU A 29 6.28 -6.78 -11.82
CA LEU A 29 5.27 -6.72 -10.76
C LEU A 29 5.99 -6.55 -9.43
N TYR A 30 5.61 -5.51 -8.69
CA TYR A 30 6.04 -5.30 -7.31
C TYR A 30 4.83 -5.37 -6.41
N LEU A 31 4.84 -6.31 -5.45
CA LEU A 31 3.84 -6.35 -4.40
C LEU A 31 4.29 -5.45 -3.25
N LEU A 32 3.52 -4.41 -2.98
CA LEU A 32 3.80 -3.49 -1.89
C LEU A 32 3.30 -4.07 -0.55
N SER A 33 4.10 -3.91 0.50
CA SER A 33 3.75 -4.35 1.85
C SER A 33 2.48 -3.65 2.34
N GLN A 34 1.48 -4.41 2.79
CA GLN A 34 0.26 -3.83 3.37
C GLN A 34 0.52 -3.03 4.65
N ALA A 35 1.58 -3.34 5.39
CA ALA A 35 1.96 -2.55 6.57
C ALA A 35 2.46 -1.14 6.19
N ALA A 36 3.08 -0.99 5.02
CA ALA A 36 3.54 0.30 4.52
C ALA A 36 2.51 0.99 3.61
N PHE A 37 1.74 0.21 2.86
CA PHE A 37 0.80 0.68 1.84
C PHE A 37 -0.60 0.07 2.07
N PRO A 38 -1.26 0.34 3.20
CA PRO A 38 -2.56 -0.24 3.49
C PRO A 38 -3.63 0.29 2.53
N THR A 39 -4.61 -0.56 2.23
CA THR A 39 -5.86 -0.08 1.65
C THR A 39 -6.59 0.82 2.64
N GLY A 40 -7.35 1.81 2.15
CA GLY A 40 -8.17 2.64 3.03
C GLY A 40 -9.16 1.81 3.86
N GLY A 41 -9.70 0.72 3.32
CA GLY A 41 -10.60 -0.15 4.07
C GLY A 41 -9.95 -0.71 5.32
N LEU A 42 -8.73 -1.26 5.17
CA LEU A 42 -7.95 -1.81 6.28
C LEU A 42 -7.60 -0.73 7.31
N TYR A 43 -7.12 0.42 6.86
CA TYR A 43 -6.73 1.52 7.76
C TYR A 43 -7.91 2.11 8.53
N PHE A 44 -9.03 2.40 7.87
CA PHE A 44 -10.14 3.13 8.51
C PHE A 44 -11.10 2.24 9.33
N GLN A 45 -11.10 0.92 9.13
CA GLN A 45 -12.03 0.02 9.85
C GLN A 45 -11.35 -0.91 10.86
N ASN A 46 -10.04 -1.14 10.77
CA ASN A 46 -9.35 -2.08 11.65
C ASN A 46 -8.38 -1.35 12.60
N ALA A 47 -8.92 -0.83 13.71
CA ALA A 47 -8.15 -0.07 14.69
C ALA A 47 -7.02 -0.89 15.34
N THR A 48 -7.25 -2.18 15.64
CA THR A 48 -6.22 -3.07 16.21
C THR A 48 -5.02 -3.18 15.28
N TRP A 49 -5.27 -3.45 13.99
CA TRP A 49 -4.21 -3.55 13.00
C TRP A 49 -3.43 -2.24 12.84
N VAL A 50 -4.11 -1.08 12.86
CA VAL A 50 -3.46 0.24 12.78
C VAL A 50 -2.51 0.46 13.95
N GLU A 51 -2.90 0.11 15.17
CA GLU A 51 -2.03 0.26 16.33
C GLU A 51 -0.83 -0.71 16.27
N GLU A 52 -1.03 -1.96 15.86
CA GLU A 52 0.05 -2.96 15.69
C GLU A 52 1.07 -2.58 14.60
N THR A 53 0.65 -1.78 13.63
CA THR A 53 1.48 -1.37 12.47
C THR A 53 1.87 0.10 12.50
N LYS A 54 1.59 0.79 13.60
CA LYS A 54 1.92 2.20 13.81
C LYS A 54 3.39 2.47 13.55
N GLY A 55 3.66 3.56 12.82
CA GLY A 55 5.02 3.95 12.40
C GLY A 55 5.57 3.19 11.20
N LYS A 56 4.84 2.21 10.64
CA LYS A 56 5.22 1.53 9.38
C LYS A 56 4.51 2.11 8.17
N HIS A 57 3.38 2.80 8.36
CA HIS A 57 2.56 3.35 7.28
C HIS A 57 3.32 4.44 6.52
N VAL A 58 3.39 4.30 5.20
CA VAL A 58 4.01 5.29 4.29
C VAL A 58 2.92 6.03 3.52
N ILE A 59 2.00 5.31 2.87
CA ILE A 59 0.87 5.89 2.13
C ILE A 59 -0.38 5.05 2.36
N VAL A 60 -1.49 5.70 2.73
CA VAL A 60 -2.82 5.06 2.80
C VAL A 60 -3.56 5.27 1.48
N HIS A 61 -4.03 4.20 0.84
CA HIS A 61 -4.75 4.32 -0.43
C HIS A 61 -6.20 4.82 -0.24
N ASN A 62 -6.53 5.98 -0.79
CA ASN A 62 -7.86 6.61 -0.71
C ASN A 62 -8.91 6.07 -1.72
N ASN A 63 -8.91 4.77 -1.96
CA ASN A 63 -9.82 4.11 -2.93
C ASN A 63 -11.01 3.40 -2.28
N TYR A 64 -11.28 3.67 -1.00
CA TYR A 64 -12.34 2.99 -0.24
C TYR A 64 -13.72 3.67 -0.31
N ILE A 65 -13.81 4.98 -0.56
CA ILE A 65 -15.09 5.73 -0.60
C ILE A 65 -15.32 6.31 -1.99
N ILE A 66 -16.58 6.36 -2.44
CA ILE A 66 -16.99 6.99 -3.69
C ILE A 66 -17.27 8.49 -3.46
N GLY A 67 -16.87 9.33 -4.41
CA GLY A 67 -17.07 10.78 -4.38
C GLY A 67 -15.84 11.56 -3.92
N TYR A 68 -15.49 12.60 -4.67
CA TYR A 68 -14.29 13.41 -4.45
C TYR A 68 -14.29 14.10 -3.07
N ASP A 69 -15.38 14.78 -2.72
CA ASP A 69 -15.48 15.54 -1.46
C ASP A 69 -15.37 14.62 -0.24
N ASN A 70 -16.04 13.48 -0.27
CA ASN A 70 -15.98 12.50 0.82
C ASN A 70 -14.57 11.90 0.97
N LYS A 71 -13.85 11.71 -0.14
CA LYS A 71 -12.46 11.26 -0.14
C LYS A 71 -11.53 12.30 0.49
N MET A 72 -11.69 13.57 0.12
CA MET A 72 -10.91 14.68 0.68
C MET A 72 -11.19 14.85 2.17
N LYS A 73 -12.48 15.00 2.53
CA LYS A 73 -12.92 15.21 3.92
C LYS A 73 -12.35 14.16 4.87
N ARG A 74 -12.38 12.88 4.50
CA ARG A 74 -11.84 11.81 5.34
C ARG A 74 -10.34 11.96 5.61
N PHE A 75 -9.56 12.35 4.61
CA PHE A 75 -8.12 12.51 4.81
C PHE A 75 -7.83 13.72 5.71
N HIS A 76 -8.60 14.80 5.58
CA HIS A 76 -8.56 15.91 6.54
C HIS A 76 -8.96 15.49 7.97
N ASP A 77 -10.08 14.80 8.13
CA ASP A 77 -10.61 14.39 9.45
C ASP A 77 -9.61 13.51 10.22
N PHE A 78 -8.79 12.74 9.52
CA PHE A 78 -7.78 11.85 10.10
C PHE A 78 -6.36 12.47 10.14
N GLY A 79 -6.19 13.72 9.71
CA GLY A 79 -4.88 14.38 9.67
C GLY A 79 -3.91 13.76 8.66
N LEU A 80 -4.44 13.15 7.60
CA LEU A 80 -3.68 12.48 6.53
C LEU A 80 -3.63 13.28 5.23
N TRP A 81 -4.23 14.49 5.22
CA TRP A 81 -4.16 15.40 4.08
C TRP A 81 -2.88 16.22 4.15
N LEU A 82 -1.85 15.79 3.42
CA LEU A 82 -0.51 16.40 3.45
C LEU A 82 -0.24 17.34 2.26
N VAL A 83 -1.20 17.45 1.34
CA VAL A 83 -1.02 18.21 0.09
C VAL A 83 -0.77 19.69 0.38
N ASP A 84 -1.47 20.26 1.36
CA ASP A 84 -1.36 21.69 1.67
C ASP A 84 0.01 22.02 2.29
N ASP A 85 0.50 21.15 3.17
CA ASP A 85 1.78 21.32 3.88
C ASP A 85 2.99 21.13 2.95
N HIS A 86 2.87 20.27 1.94
CA HIS A 86 3.94 19.93 1.01
C HIS A 86 3.65 20.36 -0.43
N ALA A 87 2.73 21.32 -0.63
CA ALA A 87 2.30 21.75 -1.96
C ALA A 87 3.50 22.15 -2.84
N PHE A 88 4.48 22.87 -2.27
CA PHE A 88 5.67 23.34 -2.98
C PHE A 88 6.68 22.23 -3.33
N GLU A 89 6.61 21.09 -2.65
CA GLU A 89 7.44 19.91 -2.92
C GLU A 89 6.84 19.05 -4.03
N SER A 90 5.52 19.13 -4.21
CA SER A 90 4.81 18.44 -5.27
C SER A 90 5.06 19.10 -6.63
N PRO A 91 5.36 18.33 -7.69
CA PRO A 91 5.32 18.82 -9.06
C PRO A 91 3.96 19.43 -9.44
N LEU A 92 2.89 19.03 -8.75
CA LEU A 92 1.54 19.54 -8.98
C LEU A 92 1.28 20.90 -8.33
N GLY A 93 1.98 21.27 -7.26
CA GLY A 93 1.82 22.59 -6.63
C GLY A 93 2.50 23.73 -7.39
N LYS A 94 3.12 23.43 -8.53
CA LYS A 94 3.69 24.40 -9.48
C LYS A 94 2.81 24.64 -10.70
N LEU A 95 1.66 23.99 -10.78
CA LEU A 95 0.70 24.17 -11.86
C LEU A 95 -0.27 25.29 -11.43
N GLU A 96 -0.10 26.47 -12.03
CA GLU A 96 -1.06 27.59 -11.95
C GLU A 96 -2.42 27.22 -12.60
#